data_AF-V5GF85-F1
#
_entry.id   AF-V5GF85-F1
#
_cell.length_a   1.000
_cell.length_b   1.000
_cell.length_c   1.000
_cell.angle_alpha   90.00
_cell.angle_beta   90.00
_cell.angle_gamma   90.00
#
_symmetry.space_group_name_H-M   'P 1'
#
loop_
_entity.id
_entity.type
_entity.pdbx_description
1 polymer ?
#
loop_
_entity_poly.entity_id
_entity_poly.type
_entity_poly.pdbx_seq_one_letter_code
_entity_poly.pdbx_strand_id
1 'polypeptide(L)'
;LSAPERDEIALYLPELLRSVRSTYATLIKLDLPNEALDIVSLLLLDLRIHCMSILFQQAMEQIKQLSETWKINFGGKHSGITELPLKFLQLIEDVIQIVKESALSAEQRETFLLDNPTAQRELEKQLD
;
A
#
# COMPACT_ATOMS: atom_id res chain seq x y z
N LEU A 1 -21.56 10.64 -18.15
CA LEU A 1 -20.80 9.84 -17.18
C LEU A 1 -20.00 10.84 -16.33
N SER A 2 -20.37 11.02 -15.06
CA SER A 2 -19.53 11.80 -14.13
C SER A 2 -18.25 11.00 -13.88
N ALA A 3 -17.10 11.66 -13.86
CA ALA A 3 -15.88 10.98 -13.42
C ALA A 3 -16.07 10.53 -11.95
N PRO A 4 -15.65 9.31 -11.59
CA PRO A 4 -15.68 8.88 -10.20
C PRO A 4 -14.80 9.80 -9.35
N GLU A 5 -15.21 10.04 -8.12
CA GLU A 5 -14.45 10.87 -7.20
C GLU A 5 -13.10 10.20 -6.87
N ARG A 6 -12.09 11.01 -6.52
CA ARG A 6 -10.71 10.52 -6.32
C ARG A 6 -10.62 9.40 -5.29
N ASP A 7 -11.50 9.44 -4.29
CA ASP A 7 -11.60 8.47 -3.21
C ASP A 7 -12.28 7.16 -3.65
N GLU A 8 -13.16 7.21 -4.65
CA GLU A 8 -13.77 6.00 -5.23
C GLU A 8 -12.74 5.23 -6.07
N ILE A 9 -11.91 5.95 -6.84
CA ILE A 9 -10.85 5.33 -7.65
C ILE A 9 -9.79 4.68 -6.76
N ALA A 10 -9.49 5.31 -5.61
CA ALA A 10 -8.52 4.81 -4.64
C ALA A 10 -8.81 3.36 -4.18
N LEU A 11 -10.09 3.01 -4.02
CA LEU A 11 -10.51 1.66 -3.61
C LEU A 11 -10.13 0.57 -4.63
N TYR A 12 -10.06 0.92 -5.91
CA TYR A 12 -9.73 -0.02 -6.99
C TYR A 12 -8.24 -0.04 -7.34
N LEU A 13 -7.40 0.81 -6.73
CA LEU A 13 -5.97 0.87 -7.06
C LEU A 13 -5.25 -0.48 -6.93
N PRO A 14 -5.47 -1.31 -5.88
CA PRO A 14 -4.88 -2.64 -5.80
C PRO A 14 -5.24 -3.55 -6.99
N GLU A 15 -6.49 -3.52 -7.44
CA GLU A 15 -6.99 -4.32 -8.56
C GLU A 15 -6.47 -3.82 -9.90
N LEU A 16 -6.44 -2.50 -10.10
CA LEU A 16 -5.86 -1.85 -11.26
C LEU A 16 -4.38 -2.21 -11.38
N LEU A 17 -3.64 -2.12 -10.28
CA LEU A 17 -2.23 -2.45 -10.24
C LEU A 17 -2.00 -3.93 -10.61
N ARG A 18 -2.81 -4.86 -10.08
CA ARG A 18 -2.77 -6.28 -10.47
C ARG A 18 -3.02 -6.47 -11.97
N SER A 19 -3.95 -5.72 -12.55
CA SER A 19 -4.28 -5.78 -13.98
C SER A 19 -3.15 -5.25 -14.86
N VAL A 20 -2.52 -4.13 -14.48
CA VAL A 20 -1.35 -3.57 -15.17
C VAL A 20 -0.18 -4.54 -15.09
N ARG A 21 0.09 -5.15 -13.93
CA ARG A 21 1.13 -6.18 -13.79
C ARG A 21 0.90 -7.39 -14.69
N SER A 22 -0.33 -7.92 -14.71
CA SER A 22 -0.68 -9.04 -15.60
C SER A 22 -0.46 -8.69 -17.08
N THR A 23 -0.76 -7.43 -17.45
CA THR A 23 -0.50 -6.93 -18.80
C THR A 23 1.00 -6.86 -19.07
N TYR A 24 1.78 -6.31 -18.16
CA TYR A 24 3.24 -6.23 -18.26
C TYR A 24 3.89 -7.62 -18.42
N ALA A 25 3.47 -8.60 -17.61
CA ALA A 25 3.92 -9.99 -17.76
C ALA A 25 3.58 -10.58 -19.14
N THR A 26 2.45 -10.18 -19.73
CA THR A 26 2.09 -10.57 -21.10
C THR A 26 2.98 -9.91 -22.13
N LEU A 27 3.30 -8.62 -21.96
CA LEU A 27 4.23 -7.90 -22.85
C LEU A 27 5.63 -8.53 -22.83
N ILE A 28 6.11 -8.97 -21.66
CA ILE A 28 7.37 -9.71 -21.55
C ILE A 28 7.29 -11.02 -22.34
N LYS A 29 6.21 -11.79 -22.21
CA LYS A 29 6.02 -13.06 -22.93
C LYS A 29 5.89 -12.90 -24.45
N LEU A 30 5.56 -11.70 -24.92
CA LEU A 30 5.50 -11.36 -26.34
C LEU A 30 6.85 -10.85 -26.88
N ASP A 31 7.91 -10.89 -26.06
CA ASP A 31 9.28 -10.47 -26.41
C ASP A 31 9.34 -9.04 -26.98
N LEU A 32 8.59 -8.11 -26.37
CA LEU A 32 8.66 -6.70 -26.74
C LEU A 32 10.07 -6.11 -26.50
N PRO A 33 10.45 -5.06 -27.26
CA PRO A 33 11.72 -4.35 -27.03
C PRO A 33 11.87 -3.85 -25.60
N ASN A 34 13.09 -3.88 -25.08
CA ASN A 34 13.39 -3.47 -23.70
C ASN A 34 12.94 -2.03 -23.42
N GLU A 35 13.11 -1.13 -24.38
CA GLU A 35 12.72 0.28 -24.24
C GLU A 35 11.22 0.43 -23.97
N ALA A 36 10.38 -0.40 -24.59
CA ALA A 36 8.94 -0.40 -24.35
C ALA A 36 8.60 -1.00 -22.98
N LEU A 37 9.28 -2.08 -22.59
CA LEU A 37 9.11 -2.73 -21.29
C LEU A 37 9.56 -1.82 -20.14
N ASP A 38 10.60 -1.03 -20.33
CA ASP A 38 11.13 -0.13 -19.31
C ASP A 38 10.15 1.03 -19.03
N ILE A 39 9.45 1.54 -20.04
CA ILE A 39 8.39 2.55 -19.87
C ILE A 39 7.25 2.01 -18.98
N VAL A 40 6.80 0.78 -19.22
CA VAL A 40 5.72 0.16 -18.43
C VAL A 40 6.21 -0.18 -17.02
N SER A 41 7.46 -0.61 -16.87
CA SER A 41 8.08 -0.85 -15.55
C SER A 41 8.15 0.42 -14.71
N LEU A 42 8.50 1.56 -15.32
CA LEU A 42 8.49 2.86 -14.64
C LEU A 42 7.08 3.27 -14.21
N LEU A 43 6.09 3.10 -15.08
CA LEU A 43 4.68 3.34 -14.73
C LEU A 43 4.23 2.44 -13.57
N LEU A 44 4.62 1.16 -13.57
CA LEU A 44 4.32 0.23 -12.47
C LEU A 44 4.98 0.68 -11.16
N LEU A 45 6.20 1.21 -11.20
CA LEU A 45 6.84 1.79 -10.02
C LEU A 45 6.03 2.96 -9.45
N ASP A 46 5.64 3.91 -10.30
CA ASP A 46 4.88 5.09 -9.89
C ASP A 46 3.50 4.71 -9.33
N LEU A 47 2.80 3.77 -9.99
CA LEU A 47 1.51 3.26 -9.53
C LEU A 47 1.62 2.54 -8.18
N ARG A 48 2.69 1.76 -7.96
CA ARG A 48 2.92 1.08 -6.67
C ARG A 48 3.15 2.08 -5.54
N ILE A 49 3.96 3.10 -5.77
CA ILE A 49 4.19 4.18 -4.79
C ILE A 49 2.87 4.91 -4.50
N HIS A 50 2.14 5.30 -5.54
CA HIS A 50 0.88 6.02 -5.39
C HIS A 50 -0.16 5.20 -4.64
N CYS A 51 -0.32 3.92 -4.99
CA CYS A 51 -1.22 2.99 -4.31
C CYS A 51 -0.89 2.89 -2.82
N MET A 52 0.38 2.72 -2.47
CA MET A 52 0.82 2.68 -1.08
C MET A 52 0.50 3.99 -0.33
N SER A 53 0.77 5.15 -0.93
CA SER A 53 0.45 6.45 -0.31
C SER A 53 -1.04 6.61 -0.03
N ILE A 54 -1.89 6.22 -0.98
CA ILE A 54 -3.35 6.32 -0.85
C ILE A 54 -3.87 5.35 0.23
N LEU A 55 -3.41 4.10 0.25
CA LEU A 55 -3.80 3.12 1.27
C LEU A 55 -3.46 3.61 2.68
N PHE A 56 -2.27 4.18 2.87
CA PHE A 56 -1.89 4.74 4.17
C PHE A 56 -2.66 6.02 4.53
N GLN A 57 -2.99 6.87 3.55
CA GLN A 57 -3.86 8.03 3.80
C GLN A 57 -5.26 7.58 4.24
N GLN A 58 -5.85 6.59 3.58
CA GLN A 58 -7.14 6.03 3.97
C GLN A 58 -7.09 5.38 5.36
N ALA A 59 -6.03 4.65 5.69
CA ALA A 59 -5.85 4.08 7.02
C ALA A 59 -5.70 5.19 8.08
N MET A 60 -4.99 6.27 7.78
CA MET A 60 -4.87 7.43 8.66
C MET A 60 -6.24 8.06 8.96
N GLU A 61 -7.08 8.25 7.94
CA GLU A 61 -8.44 8.78 8.15
C GLU A 61 -9.31 7.83 8.97
N GLN A 62 -9.21 6.52 8.75
CA GLN A 62 -9.90 5.51 9.58
C GLN A 62 -9.43 5.54 11.04
N ILE A 63 -8.12 5.68 11.26
CA ILE A 63 -7.52 5.80 12.60
C ILE A 63 -8.02 7.06 13.31
N LYS A 64 -8.10 8.19 12.61
CA LYS A 64 -8.63 9.46 13.18
C LYS A 64 -10.09 9.34 13.62
N GLN A 65 -10.87 8.46 12.99
CA GLN A 65 -12.27 8.20 13.33
C GLN A 65 -12.45 7.22 14.49
N LEU A 66 -11.38 6.56 14.95
CA LEU A 66 -11.45 5.68 16.10
C LEU A 66 -11.83 6.47 17.35
N SER A 67 -12.77 5.92 18.12
CA SER A 67 -13.19 6.47 19.41
C SER A 67 -13.12 5.40 20.48
N GLU A 68 -12.72 5.82 21.68
CA GLU A 68 -12.66 4.95 22.85
C GLU A 68 -14.02 4.90 23.54
N THR A 69 -14.42 3.71 23.97
CA THR A 69 -15.63 3.46 24.76
C THR A 69 -15.34 3.28 26.25
N TRP A 70 -14.06 3.18 26.62
CA TRP A 70 -13.56 2.98 27.99
C TRP A 70 -14.10 1.72 28.68
N LYS A 71 -14.61 0.77 27.89
CA LYS A 71 -15.01 -0.55 28.37
C LYS A 71 -13.76 -1.41 28.54
N ILE A 72 -13.47 -1.81 29.77
CA ILE A 72 -12.32 -2.64 30.09
C ILE A 72 -12.69 -4.12 29.90
N ASN A 73 -11.95 -4.81 29.04
CA ASN A 73 -11.97 -6.26 28.92
C ASN A 73 -10.86 -6.84 29.81
N PHE A 74 -11.24 -7.66 30.77
CA PHE A 74 -10.30 -8.25 31.72
C PHE A 74 -9.74 -9.58 31.19
N GLY A 75 -8.45 -9.59 30.88
CA GLY A 75 -7.68 -10.80 30.57
C GLY A 75 -7.12 -11.42 31.85
N GLY A 76 -7.94 -12.15 32.61
CA GLY A 76 -7.52 -12.73 33.89
C GLY A 76 -7.50 -11.74 35.06
N LYS A 77 -6.74 -12.04 36.13
CA LYS A 77 -6.89 -11.36 37.43
C LYS A 77 -6.37 -9.91 37.50
N HIS A 78 -5.39 -9.53 36.65
CA HIS A 78 -4.70 -8.23 36.76
C HIS A 78 -4.40 -7.57 35.40
N SER A 79 -4.96 -8.08 34.30
CA SER A 79 -4.82 -7.42 33.00
C SER A 79 -6.19 -6.92 32.53
N GLY A 80 -6.23 -5.67 32.12
CA GLY A 80 -7.40 -5.03 31.54
C GLY A 80 -6.95 -4.24 30.33
N ILE A 81 -7.65 -4.40 29.22
CA ILE A 81 -7.42 -3.63 28.00
C ILE A 81 -8.75 -3.05 27.53
N THR A 82 -8.73 -1.83 27.01
CA THR A 82 -9.90 -1.28 26.31
C THR A 82 -9.91 -1.72 24.84
N GLU A 83 -10.97 -1.38 24.12
CA GLU A 83 -11.13 -1.79 22.72
C GLU A 83 -10.26 -0.96 21.75
N LEU A 84 -9.92 0.28 22.08
CA LEU A 84 -9.22 1.17 21.14
C LEU A 84 -7.87 0.63 20.66
N PRO A 85 -6.96 0.13 21.54
CA PRO A 85 -5.68 -0.40 21.08
C PRO A 85 -5.83 -1.59 20.14
N LEU A 86 -6.84 -2.45 20.36
CA LEU A 86 -7.12 -3.60 19.51
C LEU A 86 -7.63 -3.17 18.13
N LYS A 87 -8.57 -2.21 18.08
CA LYS A 87 -9.08 -1.64 16.83
C LYS A 87 -8.00 -0.95 16.02
N PHE A 88 -7.13 -0.20 16.69
CA PHE A 88 -5.98 0.44 16.05
C PHE A 88 -5.03 -0.61 15.45
N LEU A 89 -4.66 -1.64 16.23
CA LEU A 89 -3.79 -2.70 15.75
C LEU A 89 -4.39 -3.40 14.52
N GLN A 90 -5.67 -3.77 14.58
CA GLN A 90 -6.36 -4.42 13.45
C GLN A 90 -6.29 -3.57 12.18
N LEU A 91 -6.57 -2.27 12.26
CA LEU A 91 -6.50 -1.37 11.11
C LEU A 91 -5.09 -1.30 10.51
N ILE A 92 -4.05 -1.29 11.36
CA ILE A 92 -2.66 -1.29 10.93
C ILE A 92 -2.29 -2.62 10.27
N GLU A 93 -2.68 -3.75 10.86
CA GLU A 93 -2.44 -5.08 10.28
C GLU A 93 -3.12 -5.24 8.92
N ASP A 94 -4.38 -4.81 8.81
CA ASP A 94 -5.16 -4.88 7.58
C ASP A 94 -4.51 -4.04 6.45
N VAL A 95 -4.17 -2.77 6.71
CA VAL A 95 -3.55 -1.92 5.69
C VAL A 95 -2.15 -2.43 5.30
N ILE A 96 -1.35 -2.89 6.26
CA ILE A 96 -0.01 -3.43 5.96
C ILE A 96 -0.13 -4.69 5.11
N GLN A 97 -1.09 -5.57 5.39
CA GLN A 97 -1.31 -6.77 4.59
C GLN A 97 -1.68 -6.42 3.14
N ILE A 98 -2.60 -5.47 2.95
CA ILE A 98 -2.99 -4.99 1.61
C ILE A 98 -1.78 -4.36 0.89
N VAL A 99 -1.01 -3.50 1.56
CA VAL A 99 0.19 -2.85 0.98
C VAL A 99 1.23 -3.89 0.59
N LYS A 100 1.44 -4.92 1.42
CA LYS A 100 2.39 -6.01 1.16
C LYS A 100 2.02 -6.77 -0.12
N GLU A 101 0.76 -7.16 -0.26
CA GLU A 101 0.28 -7.94 -1.41
C GLU A 101 0.17 -7.10 -2.68
N SER A 102 -0.29 -5.86 -2.56
CA SER A 102 -0.56 -5.02 -3.72
C SER A 102 0.67 -4.25 -4.19
N ALA A 103 1.38 -3.54 -3.32
CA ALA A 103 2.41 -2.58 -3.71
C ALA A 103 3.84 -3.10 -3.54
N LEU A 104 4.15 -3.75 -2.42
CA LEU A 104 5.53 -4.14 -2.07
C LEU A 104 6.01 -5.43 -2.75
N SER A 105 5.09 -6.33 -3.10
CA SER A 105 5.44 -7.53 -3.87
C SER A 105 5.92 -7.11 -5.26
N ALA A 106 7.19 -7.38 -5.55
CA ALA A 106 7.79 -7.15 -6.86
C ALA A 106 7.78 -8.46 -7.67
N GLU A 107 7.45 -8.34 -8.95
CA GLU A 107 7.48 -9.46 -9.90
C GLU A 107 8.65 -9.34 -10.89
N GLN A 108 8.64 -10.16 -11.94
CA GLN A 108 9.72 -10.24 -12.93
C GLN A 108 10.00 -8.86 -13.57
N ARG A 109 11.27 -8.44 -13.51
CA ARG A 109 11.79 -7.14 -14.00
C ARG A 109 11.25 -5.89 -13.28
N GLU A 110 10.51 -6.04 -12.19
CA GLU A 110 10.14 -4.90 -11.36
C GLU A 110 11.24 -4.54 -10.35
N THR A 111 11.49 -3.24 -10.18
CA THR A 111 12.32 -2.75 -9.08
C THR A 111 11.61 -2.94 -7.75
N PHE A 112 12.33 -3.40 -6.71
CA PHE A 112 11.82 -3.42 -5.34
C PHE A 112 11.65 -1.98 -4.84
N LEU A 113 10.48 -1.68 -4.24
CA LEU A 113 10.19 -0.33 -3.76
C LEU A 113 11.18 0.16 -2.69
N LEU A 114 11.60 -0.73 -1.80
CA LEU A 114 12.49 -0.41 -0.68
C LEU A 114 13.95 -0.19 -1.11
N ASP A 115 14.31 -0.65 -2.31
CA ASP A 115 15.64 -0.47 -2.90
C ASP A 115 15.73 0.83 -3.70
N ASN A 116 14.70 1.69 -3.64
CA ASN A 116 14.70 2.95 -4.36
C ASN A 116 15.81 3.88 -3.81
N PRO A 117 16.84 4.22 -4.60
CA PRO A 117 18.00 4.97 -4.11
C PRO A 117 17.65 6.41 -3.72
N THR A 118 16.61 6.99 -4.32
CA THR A 118 16.13 8.32 -3.94
C THR A 118 15.48 8.29 -2.56
N ALA A 119 14.68 7.26 -2.29
CA ALA A 119 14.05 7.07 -0.98
C ALA A 119 15.09 6.81 0.12
N GLN A 120 16.11 5.99 -0.15
CA GLN A 120 17.19 5.70 0.81
C GLN A 120 17.99 6.96 1.16
N ARG A 121 18.40 7.76 0.17
CA ARG A 121 19.11 9.02 0.42
C ARG A 121 18.28 10.01 1.25
N GLU A 122 16.97 10.06 1.03
CA GLU A 122 16.11 10.97 1.78
C GLU A 122 15.91 10.48 3.22
N LEU A 123 15.82 9.17 3.44
CA LEU A 123 15.79 8.58 4.77
C LEU A 123 17.09 8.88 5.55
N GLU A 124 18.25 8.73 4.90
CA GLU A 124 19.55 9.04 5.51
C GLU A 124 19.64 10.50 5.97
N LYS A 125 19.20 11.46 5.16
CA LYS A 125 19.17 12.89 5.56
C LYS A 125 18.26 13.20 6.75
N GLN A 126 17.23 12.39 7.00
CA GLN A 126 16.31 12.60 8.12
C GLN A 126 16.87 12.05 9.43
N LEU A 127 17.92 11.23 9.37
CA LEU A 127 18.58 10.62 10.52
C LEU A 127 19.78 11.44 11.03
N ASP A 128 20.27 12.40 10.23
CA ASP A 128 21.30 13.39 10.57
C ASP A 128 20.70 14.68 11.16
#